data_AF-A0A0C2CMN1-F1
#
_entry.id   AF-A0A0C2CMN1-F1
#
_cell.length_a   1.000
_cell.length_b   1.000
_cell.length_c   1.000
_cell.angle_alpha   90.00
_cell.angle_beta   90.00
_cell.angle_gamma   90.00
#
_symmetry.space_group_name_H-M   'P 1'
#
loop_
_entity.id
_entity.type
_entity.pdbx_description
1 polymer ?
#
loop_
_entity_poly.entity_id
_entity_poly.type
_entity_poly.pdbx_seq_one_letter_code
_entity_poly.pdbx_strand_id
1 'polypeptide(L)'
;MKKLRELSITSSYPHIRTQCREESVNSPYSVSIQIAEVMKKLRELSITSSYPHIRTQCREVLCEFIGNHPCSDDPQKHIGWFIAQLGYELEDGRLSAADMLNSLFSRLQPTILNGSCFFNVSKMGPMLFNEESVKCRKFIAAALNRLLASVSDSSRADVFSACSDWLELRGEEQVKLLRYYLDV
;
A
#
# COMPACT_ATOMS: atom_id res chain seq x y z
N MET A 1 19.28 -1.15 -36.03
CA MET A 1 18.77 -1.56 -37.35
C MET A 1 19.52 -2.80 -37.84
N LYS A 2 18.77 -3.75 -38.43
CA LYS A 2 19.16 -5.06 -39.02
C LYS A 2 19.27 -6.21 -38.01
N LYS A 3 18.16 -6.88 -37.64
CA LYS A 3 17.34 -7.88 -38.39
C LYS A 3 17.94 -9.29 -38.27
N LEU A 4 17.49 -10.03 -37.26
CA LEU A 4 17.52 -11.50 -37.27
C LEU A 4 16.14 -12.03 -36.88
N ARG A 5 15.38 -12.29 -37.96
CA ARG A 5 14.37 -13.33 -38.16
C ARG A 5 13.28 -13.49 -37.10
N GLU A 6 12.12 -12.96 -37.46
CA GLU A 6 10.87 -13.71 -37.34
C GLU A 6 11.06 -15.10 -37.97
N LEU A 7 11.25 -16.11 -37.12
CA LEU A 7 10.94 -17.50 -37.45
C LEU A 7 9.59 -17.81 -36.80
N SER A 8 8.53 -17.23 -37.35
CA SER A 8 7.19 -17.73 -37.08
C SER A 8 7.00 -19.07 -37.80
N ILE A 9 7.19 -20.14 -37.02
CA ILE A 9 6.26 -21.26 -36.90
C ILE A 9 6.02 -22.08 -38.19
N THR A 10 6.76 -23.17 -38.36
CA THR A 10 6.27 -24.51 -38.77
C THR A 10 7.41 -25.54 -38.63
N SER A 11 7.86 -25.82 -37.40
CA SER A 11 8.75 -26.97 -37.15
C SER A 11 7.91 -28.20 -36.80
N SER A 12 8.06 -29.27 -37.59
CA SER A 12 7.35 -30.55 -37.47
C SER A 12 7.81 -31.43 -36.29
N TYR A 13 8.77 -30.96 -35.48
CA TYR A 13 9.34 -31.74 -34.39
C TYR A 13 8.80 -31.25 -33.03
N PRO A 14 8.01 -32.06 -32.30
CA PRO A 14 7.37 -31.64 -31.06
C PRO A 14 8.36 -31.21 -29.97
N HIS A 15 9.56 -31.80 -29.94
CA HIS A 15 10.59 -31.54 -28.93
C HIS A 15 11.12 -30.09 -28.95
N ILE A 16 11.28 -29.50 -30.15
CA ILE A 16 11.78 -28.12 -30.30
C ILE A 16 10.72 -27.10 -29.84
N ARG A 17 9.44 -27.42 -30.04
CA ARG A 17 8.32 -26.57 -29.62
C ARG A 17 8.19 -26.54 -28.09
N THR A 18 8.49 -27.65 -27.42
CA THR A 18 8.55 -27.71 -25.95
C THR A 18 9.73 -26.91 -25.42
N GLN A 19 10.91 -27.03 -26.04
CA GLN A 19 12.13 -26.34 -25.60
C GLN A 19 12.08 -24.81 -25.81
N CYS A 20 11.59 -24.32 -26.95
CA CYS A 20 11.35 -22.87 -27.13
C CYS A 20 10.26 -22.32 -26.19
N ARG A 21 9.33 -23.17 -25.75
CA ARG A 21 8.30 -22.78 -24.76
C ARG A 21 8.88 -22.75 -23.35
N GLU A 22 9.76 -23.67 -23.00
CA GLU A 22 10.49 -23.67 -21.73
C GLU A 22 11.49 -22.49 -21.63
N GLU A 23 12.20 -22.15 -22.71
CA GLU A 23 13.10 -20.99 -22.75
C GLU A 23 12.36 -19.64 -22.69
N SER A 24 11.15 -19.55 -23.25
CA SER A 24 10.32 -18.34 -23.13
C SER A 24 9.68 -18.17 -21.75
N VAL A 25 9.39 -19.28 -21.05
CA VAL A 25 8.92 -19.29 -19.65
C VAL A 25 10.04 -18.99 -18.65
N ASN A 26 11.29 -19.36 -18.96
CA ASN A 26 12.46 -19.11 -18.10
C ASN A 26 13.21 -17.79 -18.38
N SER A 27 12.63 -16.89 -19.18
CA SER A 27 13.17 -15.54 -19.34
C SER A 27 13.00 -14.73 -18.04
N PRO A 28 13.98 -13.91 -17.62
CA PRO A 28 13.87 -13.04 -16.43
C PRO A 28 12.60 -12.17 -16.41
N TYR A 29 12.10 -11.78 -17.59
CA TYR A 29 10.86 -11.02 -17.75
C TYR A 29 9.59 -11.86 -17.53
N SER A 30 9.62 -13.17 -17.78
CA SER A 30 8.47 -14.05 -17.54
C SER A 30 8.30 -14.31 -16.04
N VAL A 31 9.41 -14.48 -15.32
CA VAL A 31 9.42 -14.68 -13.86
C VAL A 31 8.91 -13.43 -13.14
N SER A 32 9.32 -12.22 -13.56
CA SER A 32 8.83 -10.98 -12.93
C SER A 32 7.32 -10.78 -13.10
N ILE A 33 6.76 -11.14 -14.26
CA ILE A 33 5.31 -11.09 -14.51
C ILE A 33 4.57 -12.07 -13.59
N GLN A 34 5.08 -13.29 -13.43
CA GLN A 34 4.45 -14.28 -12.53
C GLN A 34 4.45 -13.81 -11.07
N ILE A 35 5.56 -13.24 -10.59
CA ILE A 35 5.65 -12.69 -9.24
C ILE A 35 4.65 -11.54 -9.06
N ALA A 36 4.54 -10.63 -10.04
CA ALA A 36 3.60 -9.52 -9.98
C ALA A 36 2.14 -9.99 -9.88
N GLU A 37 1.75 -11.01 -10.66
CA GLU A 37 0.39 -11.58 -10.60
C GLU A 37 0.11 -12.28 -9.26
N VAL A 38 1.08 -13.01 -8.71
CA VAL A 38 0.95 -13.62 -7.38
C VAL A 38 0.80 -12.54 -6.31
N MET A 39 1.63 -11.51 -6.33
CA MET A 39 1.57 -10.41 -5.35
C MET A 39 0.27 -9.63 -5.46
N LYS A 40 -0.25 -9.42 -6.67
CA LYS A 40 -1.58 -8.86 -6.87
C LYS A 40 -2.66 -9.72 -6.22
N LYS A 41 -2.60 -11.04 -6.38
CA LYS A 41 -3.58 -11.94 -5.77
C LYS A 41 -3.49 -11.96 -4.23
N LEU A 42 -2.28 -11.99 -3.69
CA LEU A 42 -2.07 -11.88 -2.24
C LEU A 42 -2.62 -10.55 -1.70
N ARG A 43 -2.43 -9.45 -2.43
CA ARG A 43 -2.96 -8.14 -2.06
C ARG A 43 -4.49 -8.14 -1.98
N GLU A 44 -5.17 -8.73 -2.96
CA GLU A 44 -6.62 -8.91 -2.90
C GLU A 44 -7.08 -9.78 -1.73
N LEU A 45 -6.43 -10.93 -1.52
CA LEU A 45 -6.77 -11.87 -0.44
C LEU A 45 -6.51 -11.29 0.95
N SER A 46 -5.53 -10.38 1.08
CA SER A 46 -5.26 -9.68 2.32
C SER A 46 -6.45 -8.88 2.83
N ILE A 47 -7.37 -8.48 1.94
CA ILE A 47 -8.57 -7.71 2.28
C ILE A 47 -9.82 -8.60 2.27
N THR A 48 -9.96 -9.42 1.23
CA THR A 48 -11.24 -10.07 0.90
C THR A 48 -11.42 -11.46 1.53
N SER A 49 -10.36 -12.09 2.03
CA SER A 49 -10.47 -13.44 2.58
C SER A 49 -11.33 -13.46 3.85
N SER A 50 -12.28 -14.40 3.91
CA SER A 50 -13.11 -14.64 5.10
C SER A 50 -12.32 -15.21 6.27
N TYR A 51 -11.09 -15.68 6.05
CA TYR A 51 -10.24 -16.30 7.06
C TYR A 51 -9.19 -15.30 7.59
N PRO A 52 -9.22 -14.93 8.89
CA PRO A 52 -8.30 -13.94 9.46
C PRO A 52 -6.81 -14.30 9.33
N HIS A 53 -6.47 -15.59 9.43
CA HIS A 53 -5.09 -16.07 9.30
C HIS A 53 -4.57 -15.88 7.87
N ILE A 54 -5.40 -16.14 6.84
CA ILE A 54 -5.03 -15.90 5.43
C ILE A 54 -4.77 -14.42 5.20
N ARG A 55 -5.65 -13.52 5.71
CA ARG A 55 -5.44 -12.08 5.58
C ARG A 55 -4.08 -11.68 6.17
N THR A 56 -3.77 -12.18 7.36
CA THR A 56 -2.53 -11.87 8.09
C THR A 56 -1.30 -12.37 7.33
N GLN A 57 -1.27 -13.63 6.92
CA GLN A 57 -0.16 -14.20 6.15
C GLN A 57 0.05 -13.46 4.81
N CYS A 58 -1.03 -13.09 4.12
CA CYS A 58 -0.92 -12.30 2.89
C CYS A 58 -0.27 -10.93 3.16
N ARG A 59 -0.68 -10.22 4.23
CA ARG A 59 -0.08 -8.93 4.62
C ARG A 59 1.40 -9.07 4.95
N GLU A 60 1.79 -10.11 5.69
CA GLU A 60 3.20 -10.35 6.07
C GLU A 60 4.08 -10.54 4.84
N VAL A 61 3.67 -11.42 3.91
CA VAL A 61 4.40 -11.66 2.66
C VAL A 61 4.48 -10.40 1.79
N LEU A 62 3.37 -9.66 1.68
CA LEU A 62 3.36 -8.38 0.94
C LEU A 62 4.27 -7.33 1.59
N CYS A 63 4.30 -7.25 2.92
CA CYS A 63 5.12 -6.28 3.63
C CYS A 63 6.61 -6.57 3.45
N GLU A 64 6.98 -7.85 3.39
CA GLU A 64 8.34 -8.29 3.03
C GLU A 64 8.68 -7.95 1.58
N PHE A 65 7.77 -8.27 0.66
CA PHE A 65 7.96 -7.97 -0.75
C PHE A 65 8.15 -6.47 -1.02
N ILE A 66 7.27 -5.64 -0.48
CA ILE A 66 7.28 -4.18 -0.69
C ILE A 66 8.53 -3.53 -0.07
N GLY A 67 8.99 -4.02 1.07
CA GLY A 67 10.13 -3.44 1.77
C GLY A 67 11.48 -3.79 1.14
N ASN A 68 11.63 -5.02 0.63
CA ASN A 68 12.95 -5.60 0.42
C ASN A 68 13.17 -6.25 -0.96
N HIS A 69 12.12 -6.47 -1.76
CA HIS A 69 12.24 -7.25 -3.00
C HIS A 69 12.56 -6.39 -4.24
N PRO A 70 13.55 -6.76 -5.07
CA PRO A 70 13.97 -5.94 -6.23
C PRO A 70 12.91 -5.81 -7.32
N CYS A 71 11.97 -6.77 -7.39
CA CYS A 71 10.83 -6.71 -8.32
C CYS A 71 9.60 -6.01 -7.73
N SER A 72 9.67 -5.45 -6.52
CA SER A 72 8.55 -4.65 -6.00
C SER A 72 8.40 -3.37 -6.79
N ASP A 73 7.15 -3.01 -7.05
CA ASP A 73 6.80 -1.67 -7.52
C ASP A 73 7.08 -0.62 -6.43
N ASP A 74 6.96 0.64 -6.82
CA ASP A 74 7.00 1.80 -5.92
C ASP A 74 6.09 1.58 -4.68
N PRO A 75 6.65 1.61 -3.46
CA PRO A 75 5.91 1.46 -2.21
C PRO A 75 4.71 2.40 -2.09
N GLN A 76 4.75 3.60 -2.69
CA GLN A 76 3.63 4.54 -2.65
C GLN A 76 2.40 4.04 -3.41
N LYS A 77 2.58 3.27 -4.49
CA LYS A 77 1.46 2.63 -5.19
C LYS A 77 0.75 1.62 -4.30
N HIS A 78 1.52 0.88 -3.50
CA HIS A 78 0.96 -0.09 -2.54
C HIS A 78 0.25 0.62 -1.39
N ILE A 79 0.87 1.65 -0.80
CA ILE A 79 0.25 2.47 0.25
C ILE A 79 -1.07 3.06 -0.24
N GLY A 80 -1.08 3.70 -1.41
CA GLY A 80 -2.28 4.27 -2.00
C GLY A 80 -3.38 3.24 -2.23
N TRP A 81 -3.02 2.03 -2.68
CA TRP A 81 -3.98 0.95 -2.83
C TRP A 81 -4.61 0.56 -1.49
N PHE A 82 -3.82 0.39 -0.43
CA PHE A 82 -4.33 0.04 0.91
C PHE A 82 -5.13 1.17 1.56
N ILE A 83 -4.77 2.45 1.34
CA ILE A 83 -5.57 3.59 1.78
C ILE A 83 -6.97 3.54 1.15
N ALA A 84 -7.08 3.17 -0.13
CA ALA A 84 -8.39 3.01 -0.77
C ALA A 84 -9.23 1.89 -0.12
N GLN A 85 -8.59 0.86 0.43
CA GLN A 85 -9.29 -0.24 1.11
C GLN A 85 -9.76 0.11 2.53
N LEU A 86 -9.39 1.28 3.07
CA LEU A 86 -10.03 1.82 4.26
C LEU A 86 -11.52 2.13 4.03
N GLY A 87 -11.96 2.26 2.77
CA GLY A 87 -13.37 2.37 2.40
C GLY A 87 -14.04 1.04 2.05
N TYR A 88 -13.41 -0.11 2.35
CA TYR A 88 -13.99 -1.41 2.01
C TYR A 88 -15.29 -1.68 2.80
N GLU A 89 -16.25 -2.37 2.17
CA GLU A 89 -17.58 -2.61 2.74
C GLU A 89 -17.56 -3.39 4.06
N LEU A 90 -16.71 -4.41 4.18
CA LEU A 90 -16.63 -5.25 5.38
C LEU A 90 -15.61 -4.70 6.38
N GLU A 91 -16.00 -4.60 7.65
CA GLU A 91 -15.16 -4.12 8.75
C GLU A 91 -13.82 -4.87 8.83
N ASP A 92 -13.86 -6.19 8.69
CA ASP A 92 -12.69 -7.07 8.70
C ASP A 92 -11.65 -6.72 7.63
N GLY A 93 -12.09 -6.27 6.45
CA GLY A 93 -11.20 -5.84 5.38
C GLY A 93 -10.62 -4.44 5.65
N ARG A 94 -11.42 -3.52 6.21
CA ARG A 94 -10.94 -2.20 6.65
C ARG A 94 -9.88 -2.31 7.74
N LEU A 95 -10.11 -3.17 8.73
CA LEU A 95 -9.14 -3.49 9.78
C LEU A 95 -7.84 -4.03 9.19
N SER A 96 -7.95 -4.98 8.25
CA SER A 96 -6.78 -5.54 7.56
C SER A 96 -5.99 -4.49 6.79
N ALA A 97 -6.66 -3.57 6.11
CA ALA A 97 -6.03 -2.47 5.40
C ALA A 97 -5.27 -1.54 6.36
N ALA A 98 -5.89 -1.16 7.48
CA ALA A 98 -5.25 -0.33 8.49
C ALA A 98 -4.03 -1.01 9.13
N ASP A 99 -4.11 -2.32 9.43
CA ASP A 99 -2.97 -3.11 9.93
C ASP A 99 -1.81 -3.17 8.92
N MET A 100 -2.13 -3.31 7.64
CA MET A 100 -1.12 -3.29 6.58
C MET A 100 -0.41 -1.94 6.54
N LEU A 101 -1.16 -0.83 6.58
CA LEU A 101 -0.59 0.51 6.56
C LEU A 101 0.31 0.75 7.77
N ASN A 102 -0.13 0.38 8.96
CA ASN A 102 0.69 0.45 10.17
C ASN A 102 2.00 -0.36 10.02
N SER A 103 1.94 -1.56 9.42
CA SER A 103 3.12 -2.40 9.17
C SER A 103 4.08 -1.75 8.16
N LEU A 104 3.56 -1.21 7.05
CA LEU A 104 4.36 -0.53 6.03
C LEU A 104 5.04 0.72 6.58
N PHE A 105 4.33 1.55 7.34
CA PHE A 105 4.88 2.76 7.95
C PHE A 105 5.93 2.46 9.03
N SER A 106 5.90 1.26 9.63
CA SER A 106 6.93 0.83 10.58
C SER A 106 8.19 0.31 9.88
N ARG A 107 8.07 -0.21 8.65
CA ARG A 107 9.14 -0.93 7.95
C ARG A 107 9.86 -0.10 6.90
N LEU A 108 9.13 0.77 6.19
CA LEU A 108 9.70 1.53 5.08
C LEU A 108 10.69 2.58 5.56
N GLN A 109 11.68 2.86 4.71
CA GLN A 109 12.70 3.86 5.02
C GLN A 109 12.08 5.25 5.19
N PRO A 110 12.55 6.05 6.16
CA PRO A 110 12.03 7.40 6.39
C PRO A 110 12.05 8.29 5.14
N THR A 111 13.03 8.12 4.25
CA THR A 111 13.12 8.87 2.97
C THR A 111 11.86 8.71 2.11
N ILE A 112 11.31 7.50 2.03
CA ILE A 112 10.08 7.18 1.28
C ILE A 112 8.86 7.80 1.97
N LEU A 113 8.81 7.73 3.30
CA LEU A 113 7.68 8.23 4.09
C LEU A 113 7.65 9.75 4.18
N ASN A 114 8.80 10.42 4.31
CA ASN A 114 8.90 11.88 4.35
C ASN A 114 8.31 12.50 3.07
N GLY A 115 8.70 11.99 1.89
CA GLY A 115 8.25 12.53 0.60
C GLY A 115 6.76 12.34 0.31
N SER A 116 6.07 11.51 1.09
CA SER A 116 4.65 11.18 0.91
C SER A 116 3.79 11.45 2.16
N CYS A 117 4.38 11.97 3.23
CA CYS A 117 3.74 12.08 4.54
C CYS A 117 2.43 12.89 4.45
N PHE A 118 2.52 14.12 3.95
CA PHE A 118 1.35 14.99 3.78
C PHE A 118 0.28 14.37 2.90
N PHE A 119 0.67 13.75 1.78
CA PHE A 119 -0.26 13.08 0.89
C PHE A 119 -1.01 11.96 1.62
N ASN A 120 -0.30 11.07 2.31
CA ASN A 120 -0.90 9.95 3.03
C ASN A 120 -1.82 10.42 4.16
N VAL A 121 -1.41 11.43 4.94
CA VAL A 121 -2.27 12.04 5.98
C VAL A 121 -3.53 12.65 5.35
N SER A 122 -3.40 13.42 4.27
CA SER A 122 -4.55 14.05 3.60
C SER A 122 -5.57 13.05 3.04
N LYS A 123 -5.13 11.85 2.65
CA LYS A 123 -6.01 10.78 2.16
C LYS A 123 -6.63 9.96 3.29
N MET A 124 -5.88 9.69 4.35
CA MET A 124 -6.36 8.90 5.49
C MET A 124 -7.23 9.70 6.45
N GLY A 125 -7.02 11.02 6.57
CA GLY A 125 -7.78 11.90 7.47
C GLY A 125 -9.30 11.84 7.26
N PRO A 126 -9.81 12.02 6.02
CA PRO A 126 -11.24 11.87 5.74
C PRO A 126 -11.78 10.46 6.02
N MET A 127 -10.98 9.42 5.77
CA MET A 127 -11.36 8.04 6.07
C MET A 127 -11.50 7.82 7.58
N LEU A 128 -10.59 8.37 8.38
CA LEU A 128 -10.66 8.33 9.85
C LEU A 128 -11.90 9.05 10.38
N PHE A 129 -12.17 10.26 9.86
CA PHE A 129 -13.27 11.10 10.30
C PHE A 129 -14.63 10.46 9.99
N ASN A 130 -14.77 9.90 8.79
CA ASN A 130 -16.02 9.30 8.32
C ASN A 130 -16.22 7.84 8.75
N GLU A 131 -15.23 7.17 9.34
CA GLU A 131 -15.39 5.78 9.76
C GLU A 131 -16.49 5.66 10.83
N GLU A 132 -17.32 4.63 10.78
CA GLU A 132 -18.40 4.43 11.75
C GLU A 132 -17.96 3.47 12.87
N SER A 133 -17.17 2.43 12.54
CA SER A 133 -16.68 1.48 13.54
C SER A 133 -15.62 2.14 14.43
N VAL A 134 -15.91 2.20 15.74
CA VAL A 134 -14.94 2.64 16.76
C VAL A 134 -13.65 1.81 16.70
N LYS A 135 -13.75 0.53 16.35
CA LYS A 135 -12.60 -0.37 16.23
C LYS A 135 -11.75 0.00 15.01
N CYS A 136 -12.35 0.15 13.83
CA CYS A 136 -11.63 0.62 12.63
C CYS A 136 -10.99 1.99 12.85
N ARG A 137 -11.72 2.92 13.47
CA ARG A 137 -11.21 4.27 13.78
C ARG A 137 -9.92 4.21 14.60
N LYS A 138 -9.86 3.34 15.62
CA LYS A 138 -8.65 3.13 16.43
C LYS A 138 -7.48 2.60 15.60
N PHE A 139 -7.72 1.66 14.67
CA PHE A 139 -6.67 1.10 13.82
C PHE A 139 -6.16 2.10 12.79
N ILE A 140 -7.06 2.88 12.16
CA ILE A 140 -6.68 3.95 11.23
C ILE A 140 -5.87 5.02 11.96
N ALA A 141 -6.30 5.43 13.16
CA ALA A 141 -5.56 6.38 13.99
C ALA A 141 -4.17 5.84 14.38
N ALA A 142 -4.09 4.56 14.75
CA ALA A 142 -2.80 3.92 15.06
C ALA A 142 -1.85 3.93 13.85
N ALA A 143 -2.35 3.65 12.65
CA ALA A 143 -1.57 3.72 11.41
C ALA A 143 -1.10 5.17 11.11
N LEU A 144 -1.97 6.17 11.28
CA LEU A 144 -1.59 7.58 11.14
C LEU A 144 -0.52 8.00 12.15
N ASN A 145 -0.69 7.64 13.41
CA ASN A 145 0.30 7.90 14.46
C ASN A 145 1.63 7.24 14.14
N ARG A 146 1.61 6.01 13.60
CA ARG A 146 2.82 5.33 13.14
C ARG A 146 3.51 6.10 12.01
N LEU A 147 2.76 6.55 11.00
CA LEU A 147 3.32 7.36 9.93
C LEU A 147 4.03 8.60 10.47
N LEU A 148 3.35 9.37 11.32
CA LEU A 148 3.89 10.60 11.91
C LEU A 148 5.14 10.32 12.77
N ALA A 149 5.16 9.21 13.50
CA ALA A 149 6.33 8.79 14.29
C ALA A 149 7.51 8.31 13.43
N SER A 150 7.26 7.89 12.18
CA SER A 150 8.28 7.36 11.27
C SER A 150 8.90 8.41 10.34
N VAL A 151 8.49 9.67 10.43
CA VAL A 151 8.97 10.78 9.58
C VAL A 151 9.71 11.84 10.39
N SER A 152 10.45 12.69 9.69
CA SER A 152 11.22 13.81 10.26
C SER A 152 10.31 14.84 10.95
N ASP A 153 10.89 15.63 11.86
CA ASP A 153 10.19 16.78 12.46
C ASP A 153 9.73 17.78 11.40
N SER A 154 10.54 17.99 10.34
CA SER A 154 10.16 18.86 9.21
C SER A 154 8.89 18.37 8.55
N SER A 155 8.81 17.09 8.18
CA SER A 155 7.62 16.54 7.53
C SER A 155 6.39 16.54 8.45
N ARG A 156 6.56 16.40 9.77
CA ARG A 156 5.47 16.59 10.74
C ARG A 156 5.01 18.05 10.80
N ALA A 157 5.95 19.00 10.81
CA ALA A 157 5.65 20.42 10.81
C ALA A 157 4.90 20.84 9.54
N ASP A 158 5.28 20.32 8.37
CA ASP A 158 4.59 20.58 7.10
C ASP A 158 3.13 20.12 7.16
N VAL A 159 2.88 18.91 7.69
CA VAL A 159 1.51 18.40 7.90
C VAL A 159 0.74 19.29 8.87
N PHE A 160 1.34 19.65 10.00
CA PHE A 160 0.71 20.48 11.01
C PHE A 160 0.35 21.87 10.47
N SER A 161 1.27 22.51 9.75
CA SER A 161 1.04 23.82 9.12
C SER A 161 -0.13 23.74 8.15
N ALA A 162 -0.12 22.77 7.23
CA ALA A 162 -1.18 22.62 6.24
C ALA A 162 -2.55 22.31 6.87
N CYS A 163 -2.58 21.53 7.95
CA CYS A 163 -3.81 21.30 8.73
C CYS A 163 -4.28 22.58 9.45
N SER A 164 -3.35 23.35 10.04
CA SER A 164 -3.66 24.61 10.72
C SER A 164 -4.22 25.63 9.73
N ASP A 165 -3.56 25.82 8.60
CA ASP A 165 -4.02 26.70 7.51
C ASP A 165 -5.43 26.30 7.06
N TRP A 166 -5.69 25.01 6.87
CA TRP A 166 -7.01 24.53 6.47
C TRP A 166 -8.11 24.79 7.51
N LEU A 167 -7.77 24.69 8.80
CA LEU A 167 -8.71 24.94 9.89
C LEU A 167 -8.96 26.43 10.13
N GLU A 168 -7.93 27.25 10.03
CA GLU A 168 -8.05 28.71 10.11
C GLU A 168 -8.92 29.25 8.97
N LEU A 169 -8.83 28.65 7.78
CA LEU A 169 -9.73 28.92 6.67
C LEU A 169 -11.20 28.48 6.92
N ARG A 170 -11.48 27.67 7.95
CA ARG A 170 -12.81 27.12 8.28
C ARG A 170 -13.46 27.75 9.53
N GLY A 171 -12.77 28.65 10.25
CA GLY A 171 -13.32 29.43 11.36
C GLY A 171 -13.06 28.84 12.76
N GLU A 172 -12.80 29.74 13.72
CA GLU A 172 -12.29 29.51 15.10
C GLU A 172 -13.03 28.45 15.95
N GLU A 173 -14.27 28.07 15.62
CA GLU A 173 -15.05 27.10 16.42
C GLU A 173 -14.59 25.65 16.25
N GLN A 174 -14.11 25.24 15.06
CA GLN A 174 -13.66 23.85 14.85
C GLN A 174 -12.29 23.56 15.48
N VAL A 175 -11.43 24.58 15.58
CA VAL A 175 -10.12 24.48 16.24
C VAL A 175 -10.28 24.14 17.74
N LYS A 176 -11.32 24.67 18.40
CA LYS A 176 -11.63 24.34 19.80
C LYS A 176 -12.03 22.88 19.98
N LEU A 177 -12.78 22.31 19.04
CA LEU A 177 -13.20 20.90 19.09
C LEU A 177 -12.03 19.96 18.81
N LEU A 178 -11.18 20.25 17.83
CA LEU A 178 -10.01 19.41 17.55
C LEU A 178 -9.00 19.41 18.70
N ARG A 179 -8.82 20.56 19.37
CA ARG A 179 -7.99 20.66 20.59
C ARG A 179 -8.52 19.78 21.73
N TYR A 180 -9.85 19.70 21.89
CA TYR A 180 -10.49 18.82 22.87
C TYR A 180 -10.34 17.32 22.54
N TYR A 181 -10.30 16.94 21.26
CA TYR A 181 -10.23 15.53 20.84
C TYR A 181 -8.81 15.00 20.61
N LEU A 182 -7.81 15.86 20.48
CA LEU A 182 -6.42 15.49 20.16
C LEU A 182 -5.43 15.76 21.30
N ASP A 183 -5.88 16.04 22.53
CA ASP A 183 -5.04 16.38 23.70
C ASP A 183 -3.80 15.45 23.83
N VAL A 184 -2.68 15.99 23.33
CA VAL A 184 -1.28 15.80 23.72
C VAL A 184 -0.78 17.18 24.10
#